data_AF-A0A7W1QGD6-F1
#
_entry.id   AF-A0A7W1QGD6-F1
#
_cell.length_a   1.000
_cell.length_b   1.000
_cell.length_c   1.000
_cell.angle_alpha   90.00
_cell.angle_beta   90.00
_cell.angle_gamma   90.00
#
_symmetry.space_group_name_H-M   'P 1'
#
loop_
_entity.id
_entity.type
_entity.pdbx_description
1 polymer ?
#
loop_
_entity_poly.entity_id
_entity_poly.type
_entity_poly.pdbx_seq_one_letter_code
_entity_poly.pdbx_strand_id
1 'polypeptide(L)'
;MLGRGLAVAGLLAVLVAFGGCGDDDGGSGSDGYPAAVKKNYIDACKKQGSDAKMCDCTFAKVQERFSYEEFKKEDTAIAAGGKPSRKLTDALAECRE
;
A
#
# COMPACT_ATOMS: atom_id res chain seq x y z
N MET A 1 -1.02 14.31 42.23
CA MET A 1 -1.81 15.02 41.19
C MET A 1 -0.90 16.03 40.53
N LEU A 2 -0.44 15.77 39.29
CA LEU A 2 0.30 16.63 38.34
C LEU A 2 0.89 15.63 37.31
N GLY A 3 0.70 15.67 35.99
CA GLY A 3 0.08 16.61 35.06
C GLY A 3 0.34 16.04 33.65
N ARG A 4 -0.57 16.30 32.71
CA ARG A 4 -0.41 15.93 31.29
C ARG A 4 0.78 16.71 30.71
N GLY A 5 1.72 16.04 30.07
CA GLY A 5 2.89 16.66 29.45
C GLY A 5 3.50 15.79 28.35
N LEU A 6 3.66 16.39 27.17
CA LEU A 6 4.20 15.84 25.94
C LEU A 6 5.57 15.14 26.10
N ALA A 7 5.75 14.04 25.37
CA ALA A 7 7.04 13.67 24.79
C ALA A 7 6.82 13.12 23.37
N VAL A 8 6.58 14.04 22.44
CA VAL A 8 6.82 13.83 21.01
C VAL A 8 8.32 14.02 20.80
N ALA A 9 9.11 12.95 20.94
CA ALA A 9 10.50 12.91 20.48
C ALA A 9 11.07 11.49 20.58
N GLY A 10 11.39 10.90 19.44
CA GLY A 10 12.33 9.77 19.34
C GLY A 10 11.68 8.39 19.21
N LEU A 11 11.68 7.85 17.99
CA LEU A 11 12.57 6.73 17.67
C LEU A 11 12.62 6.51 16.15
N LEU A 12 13.53 7.25 15.51
CA LEU A 12 14.27 6.75 14.36
C LEU A 12 15.19 5.62 14.83
N ALA A 13 15.37 4.61 13.97
CA ALA A 13 16.42 3.58 13.97
C ALA A 13 16.18 2.27 14.75
N VAL A 14 15.55 1.29 14.09
CA VAL A 14 15.93 -0.15 14.08
C VAL A 14 15.24 -0.75 12.82
N LEU A 15 15.82 -1.41 11.81
CA LEU A 15 16.89 -2.41 11.72
C LEU A 15 17.49 -2.39 10.29
N VAL A 16 18.76 -2.03 10.15
CA VAL A 16 19.61 -2.48 9.03
C VAL A 16 20.34 -3.72 9.53
N ALA A 17 19.91 -4.91 9.12
CA ALA A 17 20.72 -6.15 9.11
C ALA A 17 19.90 -7.35 8.61
N PHE A 18 19.91 -7.60 7.30
CA PHE A 18 20.06 -8.96 6.75
C PHE A 18 20.64 -8.81 5.34
N GLY A 19 21.94 -9.08 5.22
CA GLY A 19 22.56 -9.32 3.94
C GLY A 19 22.33 -10.77 3.49
N GLY A 20 22.09 -10.95 2.19
CA GLY A 20 22.69 -12.04 1.40
C GLY A 20 21.91 -13.35 1.18
N CYS A 21 21.22 -13.42 0.03
CA CYS A 21 21.15 -14.50 -1.00
C CYS A 21 19.96 -14.12 -1.91
N GLY A 22 20.01 -14.04 -3.24
CA GLY A 22 20.69 -14.87 -4.23
C GLY A 22 19.60 -15.43 -5.16
N ASP A 23 19.48 -14.84 -6.36
CA ASP A 23 19.10 -15.42 -7.66
C ASP A 23 17.95 -16.45 -7.78
N ASP A 24 16.88 -16.07 -8.49
CA ASP A 24 16.05 -16.88 -9.42
C ASP A 24 15.14 -15.89 -10.18
N ASP A 25 15.60 -15.33 -11.29
CA ASP A 25 15.50 -15.87 -12.66
C ASP A 25 14.05 -16.11 -13.13
N GLY A 26 13.73 -15.53 -14.28
CA GLY A 26 12.67 -16.04 -15.13
C GLY A 26 11.25 -15.62 -14.77
N GLY A 27 10.69 -14.74 -15.61
CA GLY A 27 9.31 -14.99 -16.02
C GLY A 27 8.46 -13.76 -16.24
N SER A 28 8.53 -13.29 -17.48
CA SER A 28 7.40 -12.76 -18.22
C SER A 28 6.72 -11.53 -17.65
N GLY A 29 6.92 -10.43 -18.39
CA GLY A 29 5.91 -9.39 -18.48
C GLY A 29 4.53 -10.02 -18.61
N SER A 30 3.79 -9.95 -17.53
CA SER A 30 2.34 -9.93 -17.58
C SER A 30 2.03 -8.46 -17.47
N ASP A 31 1.30 -7.90 -18.43
CA ASP A 31 0.80 -6.52 -18.46
C ASP A 31 -0.15 -6.23 -17.26
N GLY A 32 0.34 -6.39 -16.03
CA GLY A 32 -0.43 -6.48 -14.80
C GLY A 32 0.43 -6.34 -13.55
N TYR A 33 -0.19 -6.39 -12.37
CA TYR A 33 0.48 -6.08 -11.11
C TYR A 33 1.28 -7.31 -10.62
N PRO A 34 2.52 -7.11 -10.13
CA PRO A 34 3.26 -8.19 -9.48
C PRO A 34 2.50 -8.77 -8.29
N ALA A 35 2.59 -10.09 -8.08
CA ALA A 35 1.91 -10.76 -6.96
C ALA A 35 2.30 -10.19 -5.58
N ALA A 36 3.56 -9.78 -5.43
CA ALA A 36 4.05 -9.11 -4.22
C ALA A 36 3.31 -7.79 -3.94
N VAL A 37 2.92 -7.05 -4.99
CA VAL A 37 2.19 -5.78 -4.84
C VAL A 37 0.78 -6.04 -4.34
N LYS A 38 0.08 -7.05 -4.89
CA LYS A 38 -1.24 -7.46 -4.39
C LYS A 38 -1.16 -7.82 -2.90
N LYS A 39 -0.20 -8.65 -2.52
CA LYS A 39 -0.02 -9.08 -1.14
C LYS A 39 0.23 -7.88 -0.21
N ASN A 40 1.16 -7.00 -0.58
CA ASN A 40 1.50 -5.82 0.21
C ASN A 40 0.31 -4.87 0.35
N TYR A 41 -0.46 -4.66 -0.71
CA TYR A 41 -1.67 -3.85 -0.69
C TYR A 41 -2.71 -4.42 0.28
N ILE A 42 -3.03 -5.71 0.18
CA ILE A 42 -4.01 -6.36 1.06
C ILE A 42 -3.55 -6.30 2.52
N ASP A 43 -2.27 -6.59 2.78
CA ASP A 43 -1.71 -6.53 4.13
C ASP A 43 -1.78 -5.10 4.71
N ALA A 44 -1.51 -4.07 3.90
CA ALA A 44 -1.64 -2.66 4.31
C ALA A 44 -3.09 -2.23 4.52
N CYS A 45 -4.01 -2.65 3.65
CA CYS A 45 -5.44 -2.37 3.76
C CYS A 45 -6.04 -2.99 5.03
N LYS A 46 -5.67 -4.24 5.34
CA LYS A 46 -6.12 -4.91 6.58
C LYS A 46 -5.59 -4.22 7.84
N LYS A 47 -4.35 -3.72 7.81
CA LYS A 47 -3.78 -2.94 8.92
C LYS A 47 -4.52 -1.63 9.18
N GLN A 48 -5.22 -1.09 8.20
CA GLN A 48 -6.08 0.09 8.34
C GLN A 48 -7.48 -0.23 8.91
N GLY A 49 -7.78 -1.52 9.16
CA GLY A 49 -9.03 -1.96 9.80
C GLY A 49 -10.11 -2.45 8.82
N SER A 50 -9.78 -2.60 7.53
CA SER A 50 -10.69 -3.21 6.56
C SER A 50 -10.61 -4.75 6.57
N ASP A 51 -11.70 -5.42 6.25
CA ASP A 51 -11.72 -6.87 6.09
C ASP A 51 -11.09 -7.33 4.76
N ALA A 52 -10.75 -8.61 4.67
CA ALA A 52 -10.07 -9.16 3.50
C ALA A 52 -10.90 -9.03 2.22
N LYS A 53 -12.23 -9.18 2.29
CA LYS A 53 -13.12 -9.07 1.12
C LYS A 53 -13.12 -7.65 0.57
N MET A 54 -13.17 -6.66 1.46
CA MET A 54 -13.03 -5.25 1.10
C MET A 54 -11.67 -4.96 0.43
N CYS A 55 -10.58 -5.45 1.02
CA CYS A 55 -9.23 -5.23 0.47
C CYS A 55 -9.01 -5.89 -0.90
N ASP A 56 -9.57 -7.08 -1.12
CA ASP A 56 -9.53 -7.71 -2.45
C ASP A 56 -10.39 -6.94 -3.46
N CYS A 57 -11.57 -6.44 -3.07
CA CYS A 57 -12.41 -5.63 -3.94
C CYS A 57 -11.70 -4.35 -4.37
N THR A 58 -11.14 -3.60 -3.43
CA THR A 58 -10.48 -2.32 -3.72
C THR A 58 -9.25 -2.52 -4.59
N PHE A 59 -8.47 -3.59 -4.35
CA PHE A 59 -7.36 -3.93 -5.22
C PHE A 59 -7.81 -4.25 -6.64
N ALA A 60 -8.88 -5.03 -6.83
CA ALA A 60 -9.41 -5.33 -8.15
C ALA A 60 -9.85 -4.06 -8.90
N LYS A 61 -10.51 -3.12 -8.22
CA LYS A 61 -10.91 -1.82 -8.79
C LYS A 61 -9.73 -0.93 -9.15
N VAL A 62 -8.67 -0.97 -8.34
CA VAL A 62 -7.41 -0.30 -8.68
C VAL A 62 -6.80 -0.91 -9.94
N GLN A 63 -6.70 -2.23 -10.05
CA GLN A 63 -6.16 -2.90 -11.24
C GLN A 63 -6.97 -2.63 -12.51
N GLU A 64 -8.30 -2.53 -12.39
CA GLU A 64 -9.20 -2.22 -13.51
C GLU A 64 -8.96 -0.80 -14.07
N ARG A 65 -8.62 0.15 -13.21
CA ARG A 65 -8.54 1.58 -13.58
C ARG A 65 -7.14 2.12 -13.73
N PHE A 66 -6.16 1.50 -13.09
CA PHE A 66 -4.79 1.99 -13.03
C PHE A 66 -3.86 0.91 -13.55
N SER A 67 -3.03 1.28 -14.52
CA SER A 67 -1.81 0.51 -14.78
C SER A 67 -0.92 0.48 -13.53
N TYR A 68 -0.04 -0.50 -13.45
CA TYR A 68 0.89 -0.61 -12.33
C TYR A 68 1.75 0.65 -12.13
N GLU A 69 2.19 1.29 -13.22
CA GLU A 69 2.96 2.53 -13.16
C GLU A 69 2.13 3.73 -12.68
N GLU A 70 0.86 3.84 -13.08
CA GLU A 70 -0.03 4.88 -12.55
C GLU A 70 -0.27 4.68 -11.05
N PHE A 71 -0.51 3.44 -10.62
CA PHE A 71 -0.70 3.14 -9.20
C PHE A 71 0.55 3.44 -8.38
N LYS A 72 1.75 3.08 -8.86
CA LYS A 72 3.00 3.45 -8.18
C LYS A 72 3.13 4.95 -7.95
N LYS A 73 2.82 5.76 -8.97
CA LYS A 73 2.89 7.23 -8.86
C LYS A 73 1.90 7.75 -7.83
N GLU A 74 0.70 7.21 -7.83
CA GLU A 74 -0.36 7.55 -6.90
C GLU A 74 -0.01 7.16 -5.46
N ASP A 75 0.43 5.92 -5.26
CA ASP A 75 0.87 5.39 -3.97
C ASP A 75 2.04 6.20 -3.40
N THR A 76 3.03 6.54 -4.24
CA THR A 76 4.16 7.41 -3.86
C THR A 76 3.69 8.80 -3.46
N ALA A 77 2.75 9.40 -4.19
CA ALA A 77 2.22 10.71 -3.87
C ALA A 77 1.49 10.72 -2.53
N ILE A 78 0.69 9.69 -2.24
CA ILE A 78 0.00 9.52 -0.95
C ILE A 78 0.99 9.29 0.18
N ALA A 79 2.00 8.42 -0.03
CA ALA A 79 3.05 8.14 0.95
C ALA A 79 3.87 9.40 1.31
N ALA A 80 4.03 10.33 0.37
CA ALA A 80 4.66 11.63 0.59
C ALA A 80 3.75 12.66 1.31
N GLY A 81 2.55 12.26 1.74
CA GLY A 81 1.55 13.13 2.38
C GLY A 81 0.60 13.83 1.42
N GLY A 82 0.63 13.47 0.13
CA GLY A 82 -0.34 13.89 -0.86
C GLY A 82 -1.73 13.29 -0.61
N LYS A 83 -2.73 13.85 -1.28
CA LYS A 83 -4.10 13.33 -1.24
C LYS A 83 -4.33 12.31 -2.35
N PRO A 84 -5.12 11.26 -2.12
CA PRO A 84 -5.58 10.37 -3.20
C PRO A 84 -6.26 11.17 -4.31
N SER A 85 -6.00 10.81 -5.57
CA SER A 85 -6.72 11.40 -6.70
C SER A 85 -8.19 10.99 -6.67
N ARG A 86 -9.02 11.77 -7.38
CA ARG A 86 -10.44 11.47 -7.54
C ARG A 86 -10.66 10.10 -8.20
N LYS A 87 -9.83 9.75 -9.19
CA LYS A 87 -9.89 8.46 -9.88
C LYS A 87 -9.70 7.29 -8.90
N LEU A 88 -8.80 7.45 -7.92
CA LEU A 88 -8.56 6.43 -6.90
C LEU A 88 -9.72 6.39 -5.90
N THR A 89 -10.16 7.54 -5.38
CA THR A 89 -11.29 7.57 -4.43
C THR A 89 -12.58 7.00 -5.02
N ASP A 90 -12.86 7.28 -6.29
CA ASP A 90 -14.05 6.78 -6.99
C ASP A 90 -13.96 5.25 -7.18
N ALA A 91 -12.77 4.70 -7.44
CA ALA A 91 -12.55 3.26 -7.51
C ALA A 91 -12.75 2.54 -6.17
N LEU A 92 -12.31 3.16 -5.07
CA LEU A 92 -12.48 2.58 -3.74
C LEU A 92 -13.94 2.64 -3.25
N ALA A 93 -14.68 3.68 -3.67
CA ALA A 93 -16.07 3.86 -3.27
C ALA A 93 -17.00 2.74 -3.76
N GLU A 94 -16.70 2.12 -4.91
CA GLU A 94 -17.49 0.99 -5.45
C GLU A 94 -17.48 -0.26 -4.58
N CYS A 95 -16.54 -0.37 -3.65
CA CYS A 95 -16.42 -1.53 -2.75
C CYS A 95 -17.14 -1.32 -1.41
N ARG A 96 -17.74 -0.15 -1.18
CA ARG A 96 -18.38 0.23 0.08
C ARG A 96 -19.85 -0.20 0.19
N GLU A 97 -20.35 -0.90 -0.80
CA GLU A 97 -21.76 -1.30 -0.98
C GLU A 97 -22.15 -2.49 -0.09
#